data_AF-A0A2D6RBH4-F1
#
_entry.id   AF-A0A2D6RBH4-F1
#
_cell.length_a   1.000
_cell.length_b   1.000
_cell.length_c   1.000
_cell.angle_alpha   90.00
_cell.angle_beta   90.00
_cell.angle_gamma   90.00
#
_symmetry.space_group_name_H-M   'P 1'
#
loop_
_entity.id
_entity.type
_entity.pdbx_description
1 polymer ?
#
loop_
_entity_poly.entity_id
_entity_poly.type
_entity_poly.pdbx_seq_one_letter_code
_entity_poly.pdbx_strand_id
1 'polypeptide(L)'
;MDSTIGVLKSVDVDGVITTACEFPSGNLAIGNNEGKIMIINKEGLIEKSFEVEGIVVGLLEIDGNLIVGSSISGISCYSEVLIWNHDLKSGCEIISLCGSNILVAGGNGILFKFNNNGEIIWSKEFGEISNICSNQKGDISAIALENGNLLIIDDFGEIISESTAPLDDIETISSMVFRTDDILVVARNSLGMTIDDRPENRIECWSSNDGIIHSCEVDSLVKYILPTSKGVILGCFEGEIIELEVESKSYNLLSILEYSITQIFPWKEDFLIASWFDVKRISPKGEIIWNLEHAGVIGKIVQISDSKVAILGDNKKQNIPTPVFIINPESEIISNDFDRINDDDFNDLRYSGSLSSEEEVASSMRPSLPSDSSEIIEALEEELEIELSPPAIEIDILEDLSSSANSLNLPPIVDVGEDRTVNSESDGTAIVLLDGSRSYDPDGHITTWSWENESGKIISDNSQVRVKLPRGVHIFYLTIVDDKGSSSKATLTIRVI
;
A
#
# COMPACT_ATOMS: atom_id res chain seq x y z
N MET A 1 3.83 22.34 -5.80
CA MET A 1 3.20 23.48 -6.51
C MET A 1 2.11 24.01 -5.60
N ASP A 2 1.89 25.32 -5.50
CA ASP A 2 0.81 25.81 -4.64
C ASP A 2 -0.56 25.27 -5.10
N SER A 3 -1.39 24.89 -4.13
CA SER A 3 -2.72 24.35 -4.40
C SER A 3 -3.60 25.38 -5.12
N THR A 4 -4.17 24.98 -6.24
CA THR A 4 -4.98 25.84 -7.12
C THR A 4 -6.47 25.79 -6.80
N ILE A 5 -6.90 24.89 -5.90
CA ILE A 5 -8.28 24.77 -5.42
C ILE A 5 -8.30 24.73 -3.89
N GLY A 6 -9.41 25.18 -3.29
CA GLY A 6 -9.58 25.21 -1.84
C GLY A 6 -10.06 23.89 -1.25
N VAL A 7 -9.59 23.59 -0.03
CA VAL A 7 -10.14 22.53 0.81
C VAL A 7 -11.36 23.06 1.56
N LEU A 8 -12.51 22.41 1.41
CA LEU A 8 -13.75 22.83 2.10
C LEU A 8 -13.69 22.51 3.59
N LYS A 9 -13.13 21.34 3.92
CA LYS A 9 -12.99 20.86 5.29
C LYS A 9 -11.79 19.92 5.40
N SER A 10 -10.96 20.16 6.41
CA SER A 10 -9.96 19.20 6.89
C SER A 10 -10.55 18.48 8.10
N VAL A 11 -10.53 17.15 8.08
CA VAL A 11 -11.02 16.31 9.18
C VAL A 11 -9.83 15.56 9.76
N ASP A 12 -9.46 15.88 10.98
CA ASP A 12 -8.41 15.15 11.70
C ASP A 12 -8.95 13.78 12.10
N VAL A 13 -8.13 12.76 11.90
CA VAL A 13 -8.47 11.36 12.15
C VAL A 13 -7.43 10.72 13.06
N ASP A 14 -7.84 9.71 13.79
CA ASP A 14 -6.95 8.94 14.64
C ASP A 14 -6.32 7.79 13.83
N GLY A 15 -5.01 7.60 13.96
CA GLY A 15 -4.25 6.53 13.30
C GLY A 15 -4.10 6.66 11.78
N VAL A 16 -3.24 5.82 11.21
CA VAL A 16 -2.94 5.84 9.77
C VAL A 16 -4.05 5.13 9.00
N ILE A 17 -4.67 5.85 8.07
CA ILE A 17 -5.77 5.33 7.24
C ILE A 17 -5.26 4.22 6.34
N THR A 18 -5.87 3.04 6.43
CA THR A 18 -5.54 1.88 5.61
C THR A 18 -6.56 1.64 4.51
N THR A 19 -7.83 1.96 4.77
CA THR A 19 -8.92 1.71 3.83
C THR A 19 -10.11 2.64 4.07
N ALA A 20 -10.98 2.75 3.07
CA ALA A 20 -12.19 3.55 3.16
C ALA A 20 -13.28 3.02 2.22
N CYS A 21 -14.53 3.29 2.56
CA CYS A 21 -15.70 2.88 1.80
C CYS A 21 -16.77 3.99 1.83
N GLU A 22 -17.42 4.22 0.69
CA GLU A 22 -18.57 5.13 0.59
C GLU A 22 -19.86 4.40 0.95
N PHE A 23 -20.75 5.10 1.68
CA PHE A 23 -22.14 4.70 1.82
C PHE A 23 -23.00 5.38 0.76
N PRO A 24 -24.03 4.70 0.21
CA PRO A 24 -25.01 5.30 -0.69
C PRO A 24 -25.71 6.54 -0.13
N SER A 25 -25.74 6.72 1.20
CA SER A 25 -26.28 7.91 1.87
C SER A 25 -25.38 9.14 1.80
N GLY A 26 -24.15 9.00 1.29
CA GLY A 26 -23.13 10.04 1.26
C GLY A 26 -22.32 10.16 2.54
N ASN A 27 -22.21 9.08 3.33
CA ASN A 27 -21.27 8.98 4.44
C ASN A 27 -20.02 8.20 3.99
N LEU A 28 -18.91 8.39 4.69
CA LEU A 28 -17.62 7.75 4.44
C LEU A 28 -17.23 6.93 5.67
N ALA A 29 -17.04 5.62 5.51
CA ALA A 29 -16.32 4.82 6.50
C ALA A 29 -14.82 4.89 6.21
N ILE A 30 -14.01 5.11 7.24
CA ILE A 30 -12.56 4.97 7.19
C ILE A 30 -12.10 3.97 8.25
N GLY A 31 -11.10 3.16 7.90
CA GLY A 31 -10.44 2.22 8.80
C GLY A 31 -8.96 2.53 8.88
N ASN A 32 -8.34 2.26 10.02
CA ASN A 32 -6.93 2.56 10.26
C ASN A 32 -6.10 1.32 10.68
N ASN A 33 -4.80 1.53 10.84
CA ASN A 33 -3.83 0.52 11.29
C ASN A 33 -3.92 0.14 12.77
N GLU A 34 -4.72 0.84 13.57
CA GLU A 34 -4.95 0.58 14.99
C GLU A 34 -6.28 -0.14 15.25
N GLY A 35 -7.03 -0.48 14.19
CA GLY A 35 -8.32 -1.16 14.30
C GLY A 35 -9.51 -0.24 14.55
N LYS A 36 -9.33 1.08 14.44
CA LYS A 36 -10.42 2.05 14.59
C LYS A 36 -11.13 2.29 13.27
N ILE A 37 -12.46 2.24 13.32
CA ILE A 37 -13.36 2.61 12.24
C ILE A 37 -14.05 3.91 12.61
N MET A 38 -14.08 4.88 11.70
CA MET A 38 -14.79 6.15 11.86
C MET A 38 -15.74 6.38 10.69
N ILE A 39 -16.95 6.87 11.01
CA ILE A 39 -17.96 7.25 10.01
C ILE A 39 -18.01 8.77 9.93
N ILE A 40 -17.62 9.31 8.79
CA ILE A 40 -17.58 10.74 8.50
C ILE A 40 -18.75 11.09 7.59
N ASN A 41 -19.55 12.08 7.95
CA ASN A 41 -20.64 12.55 7.07
C ASN A 41 -20.15 13.54 5.99
N LYS A 42 -21.04 13.88 5.06
CA LYS A 42 -20.77 14.83 3.96
C LYS A 42 -20.40 16.26 4.40
N GLU A 43 -20.60 16.62 5.67
CA GLU A 43 -20.15 17.88 6.27
C GLU A 43 -18.75 17.79 6.87
N GLY A 44 -18.16 16.59 6.95
CA GLY A 44 -16.85 16.35 7.56
C GLY A 44 -16.91 16.28 9.08
N LEU A 45 -18.01 15.78 9.63
CA LEU A 45 -18.14 15.48 11.06
C LEU A 45 -18.07 13.97 11.26
N ILE A 46 -17.28 13.53 12.24
CA ILE A 46 -17.24 12.15 12.69
C ILE A 46 -18.53 11.88 13.49
N GLU A 47 -19.44 11.09 12.92
CA GLU A 47 -20.72 10.76 13.56
C GLU A 47 -20.60 9.60 14.53
N LYS A 48 -19.76 8.61 14.18
CA LYS A 48 -19.59 7.37 14.94
C LYS A 48 -18.15 6.88 14.82
N SER A 49 -17.68 6.22 15.87
CA SER A 49 -16.43 5.49 15.87
C SER A 49 -16.54 4.22 16.71
N PHE A 50 -15.93 3.14 16.26
CA PHE A 50 -15.82 1.89 16.99
C PHE A 50 -14.52 1.18 16.62
N GLU A 51 -14.15 0.15 17.37
CA GLU A 51 -12.87 -0.53 17.23
C GLU A 51 -13.07 -2.02 16.99
N VAL A 52 -12.14 -2.60 16.23
CA VAL A 52 -11.97 -4.03 16.04
C VAL A 52 -10.54 -4.39 16.39
N GLU A 53 -10.31 -5.62 16.83
CA GLU A 53 -8.94 -6.10 17.05
C GLU A 53 -8.22 -6.25 15.71
N GLY A 54 -7.00 -5.72 15.60
CA GLY A 54 -6.15 -5.81 14.41
C GLY A 54 -6.29 -4.64 13.43
N ILE A 55 -5.52 -4.67 12.35
CA ILE A 55 -5.54 -3.66 11.29
C ILE A 55 -6.86 -3.76 10.53
N VAL A 56 -7.50 -2.64 10.22
CA VAL A 56 -8.66 -2.64 9.30
C VAL A 56 -8.14 -2.80 7.87
N VAL A 57 -8.32 -3.99 7.30
CA VAL A 57 -7.75 -4.36 6.01
C VAL A 57 -8.68 -3.94 4.86
N GLY A 58 -9.99 -4.02 5.06
CA GLY A 58 -10.95 -3.58 4.06
C GLY A 58 -12.32 -3.27 4.64
N LEU A 59 -13.04 -2.40 3.93
CA LEU A 59 -14.38 -1.96 4.26
C LEU A 59 -15.26 -2.07 3.02
N LEU A 60 -16.41 -2.71 3.14
CA LEU A 60 -17.41 -2.81 2.09
C LEU A 60 -18.78 -2.39 2.62
N GLU A 61 -19.60 -1.79 1.77
CA GLU A 61 -20.99 -1.46 2.08
C GLU A 61 -21.91 -2.42 1.31
N ILE A 62 -22.85 -3.04 2.03
CA ILE A 62 -23.86 -3.94 1.46
C ILE A 62 -25.20 -3.70 2.15
N ASP A 63 -26.21 -3.28 1.37
CA ASP A 63 -27.59 -3.07 1.84
C ASP A 63 -27.71 -2.17 3.08
N GLY A 64 -26.86 -1.15 3.21
CA GLY A 64 -26.80 -0.23 4.34
C GLY A 64 -25.92 -0.70 5.50
N ASN A 65 -25.35 -1.91 5.42
CA ASN A 65 -24.48 -2.46 6.45
C ASN A 65 -23.01 -2.31 6.06
N LEU A 66 -22.16 -2.07 7.05
CA LEU A 66 -20.72 -2.01 6.89
C LEU A 66 -20.10 -3.36 7.21
N ILE A 67 -19.45 -3.95 6.22
CA ILE A 67 -18.62 -5.14 6.36
C ILE A 67 -17.18 -4.68 6.64
N VAL A 68 -16.59 -5.22 7.69
CA VAL A 68 -15.25 -4.90 8.16
C VAL A 68 -14.38 -6.16 8.11
N GLY A 69 -13.32 -6.11 7.32
CA GLY A 69 -12.26 -7.10 7.31
C GLY A 69 -11.11 -6.65 8.21
N SER A 70 -10.71 -7.50 9.15
CA SER A 70 -9.60 -7.27 10.08
C SER A 70 -8.49 -8.32 9.91
N SER A 71 -7.25 -7.87 10.05
CA SER A 71 -6.07 -8.73 10.04
C SER A 71 -6.03 -9.75 11.19
N ILE A 72 -6.85 -9.60 12.23
CA ILE A 72 -6.88 -10.51 13.41
C ILE A 72 -8.28 -11.09 13.61
N SER A 73 -9.29 -10.24 13.75
CA SER A 73 -10.65 -10.68 14.10
C SER A 73 -11.44 -11.28 12.93
N GLY A 74 -10.89 -11.30 11.71
CA GLY A 74 -11.53 -11.89 10.54
C GLY A 74 -12.52 -10.93 9.88
N ILE A 75 -13.81 -11.30 9.83
CA ILE A 75 -14.84 -10.50 9.15
C ILE A 75 -16.04 -10.24 10.06
N SER A 76 -16.55 -9.01 10.04
CA SER A 76 -17.68 -8.58 10.87
C SER A 76 -18.61 -7.64 10.10
N CYS A 77 -19.88 -7.58 10.51
CA CYS A 77 -20.91 -6.77 9.87
C CYS A 77 -21.64 -5.88 10.88
N TYR A 78 -21.82 -4.61 10.53
CA TYR A 78 -22.41 -3.58 11.38
C TYR A 78 -23.54 -2.82 10.67
N SER A 79 -24.68 -2.67 11.34
CA SER A 79 -25.80 -1.81 10.88
C SER A 79 -26.07 -0.64 11.83
N GLU A 80 -25.12 -0.33 12.72
CA GLU A 80 -25.12 0.57 13.91
C GLU A 80 -24.64 -0.18 15.16
N VAL A 81 -24.96 -1.47 15.22
CA VAL A 81 -24.45 -2.45 16.19
C VAL A 81 -23.89 -3.64 15.41
N LEU A 82 -23.06 -4.45 16.07
CA LEU A 82 -22.59 -5.71 15.50
C LEU A 82 -23.79 -6.62 15.20
N ILE A 83 -23.95 -7.01 13.94
CA ILE A 83 -24.99 -7.96 13.49
C ILE A 83 -24.46 -9.38 13.62
N TRP A 84 -23.27 -9.62 13.05
CA TRP A 84 -22.59 -10.89 13.05
C TRP A 84 -21.08 -10.68 12.95
N ASN A 85 -20.32 -11.65 13.47
CA ASN A 85 -18.89 -11.76 13.31
C ASN A 85 -18.52 -13.19 12.93
N HIS A 86 -17.43 -13.33 12.21
CA HIS A 86 -16.83 -14.61 11.90
C HIS A 86 -15.32 -14.51 12.10
N ASP A 87 -14.85 -15.13 13.18
CA ASP A 87 -13.44 -15.15 13.53
C ASP A 87 -12.66 -16.04 12.55
N LEU A 88 -11.71 -15.44 11.84
CA LEU A 88 -10.78 -16.15 10.96
C LEU A 88 -9.44 -16.27 11.67
N LYS A 89 -9.04 -17.49 12.03
CA LYS A 89 -7.76 -17.74 12.73
C LYS A 89 -6.53 -17.23 11.97
N SER A 90 -6.62 -17.18 10.64
CA SER A 90 -5.59 -16.68 9.73
C SER A 90 -5.64 -15.16 9.54
N GLY A 91 -6.60 -14.46 10.13
CA GLY A 91 -6.92 -13.09 9.76
C GLY A 91 -7.58 -12.96 8.38
N CYS A 92 -8.00 -11.74 8.05
CA CYS A 92 -8.40 -11.32 6.71
C CYS A 92 -7.25 -10.50 6.10
N GLU A 93 -6.80 -10.86 4.89
CA GLU A 93 -5.78 -10.13 4.14
C GLU A 93 -6.37 -9.34 2.98
N ILE A 94 -7.41 -9.87 2.34
CA ILE A 94 -8.10 -9.18 1.24
C ILE A 94 -9.59 -9.46 1.35
N ILE A 95 -10.40 -8.42 1.15
CA ILE A 95 -11.85 -8.52 1.09
C ILE A 95 -12.35 -7.84 -0.18
N SER A 96 -13.31 -8.45 -0.86
CA SER A 96 -13.89 -7.93 -2.10
C SER A 96 -15.36 -8.29 -2.25
N LEU A 97 -16.12 -7.42 -2.91
CA LEU A 97 -17.52 -7.69 -3.25
C LEU A 97 -17.60 -8.73 -4.36
N CYS A 98 -18.55 -9.64 -4.23
CA CYS A 98 -18.84 -10.71 -5.19
C CYS A 98 -20.36 -10.73 -5.44
N GLY A 99 -20.84 -9.79 -6.25
CA GLY A 99 -22.27 -9.52 -6.39
C GLY A 99 -22.87 -9.07 -5.05
N SER A 100 -23.82 -9.83 -4.51
CA SER A 100 -24.40 -9.62 -3.17
C SER A 100 -23.68 -10.39 -2.05
N ASN A 101 -22.61 -11.11 -2.39
CA ASN A 101 -21.80 -11.92 -1.49
C ASN A 101 -20.44 -11.26 -1.28
N ILE A 102 -19.63 -11.85 -0.40
CA ILE A 102 -18.32 -11.33 -0.02
C ILE A 102 -17.27 -12.41 -0.25
N LEU A 103 -16.14 -12.06 -0.87
CA LEU A 103 -14.95 -12.89 -0.92
C LEU A 103 -13.93 -12.39 0.09
N VAL A 104 -13.31 -13.32 0.82
CA VAL A 104 -12.30 -13.05 1.83
C VAL A 104 -11.11 -14.00 1.62
N ALA A 105 -9.93 -13.45 1.37
CA ALA A 105 -8.68 -14.19 1.40
C ALA A 105 -8.07 -14.10 2.81
N GLY A 106 -7.75 -15.25 3.40
CA GLY A 106 -7.01 -15.32 4.66
C GLY A 106 -5.52 -15.60 4.44
N GLY A 107 -4.67 -15.25 5.42
CA GLY A 107 -3.21 -15.40 5.32
C GLY A 107 -2.66 -16.83 5.33
N ASN A 108 -3.55 -17.82 5.25
CA ASN A 108 -3.20 -19.22 5.03
C ASN A 108 -3.47 -19.66 3.58
N GLY A 109 -3.80 -18.74 2.69
CA GLY A 109 -4.08 -19.02 1.28
C GLY A 109 -5.46 -19.64 1.00
N ILE A 110 -6.37 -19.57 1.98
CA ILE A 110 -7.76 -20.00 1.82
C ILE A 110 -8.62 -18.79 1.41
N LEU A 111 -9.37 -18.96 0.32
CA LEU A 111 -10.42 -18.05 -0.09
C LEU A 111 -11.77 -18.55 0.44
N PHE A 112 -12.49 -17.67 1.10
CA PHE A 112 -13.82 -17.89 1.64
C PHE A 112 -14.84 -17.08 0.86
N LYS A 113 -16.01 -17.66 0.60
CA LYS A 113 -17.18 -16.93 0.12
C LYS A 113 -18.25 -16.89 1.19
N PHE A 114 -18.65 -15.70 1.60
CA PHE A 114 -19.69 -15.44 2.58
C PHE A 114 -20.94 -14.88 1.90
N ASN A 115 -22.12 -15.25 2.40
CA ASN A 115 -23.35 -14.52 2.08
C ASN A 115 -23.44 -13.24 2.92
N ASN A 116 -24.42 -12.37 2.59
CA ASN A 116 -24.65 -11.12 3.34
C ASN A 116 -25.03 -11.34 4.83
N ASN A 117 -25.44 -12.56 5.20
CA ASN A 117 -25.77 -12.93 6.58
C ASN A 117 -24.56 -13.45 7.38
N GLY A 118 -23.37 -13.51 6.78
CA GLY A 118 -22.15 -13.99 7.44
C GLY A 118 -21.99 -15.52 7.43
N GLU A 119 -22.80 -16.25 6.66
CA GLU A 119 -22.64 -17.70 6.53
C GLU A 119 -21.65 -18.03 5.41
N ILE A 120 -20.76 -18.99 5.65
CA ILE A 120 -19.83 -19.51 4.64
C ILE A 120 -20.63 -20.32 3.61
N ILE A 121 -20.59 -19.87 2.36
CA ILE A 121 -21.11 -20.63 1.21
C ILE A 121 -20.11 -21.74 0.85
N TRP A 122 -18.82 -21.40 0.73
CA TRP A 122 -17.73 -22.35 0.54
C TRP A 122 -16.39 -21.75 0.98
N SER A 123 -15.39 -22.62 1.19
CA SER A 123 -14.00 -22.25 1.39
C SER A 123 -13.07 -23.20 0.63
N LYS A 124 -12.04 -22.66 -0.02
CA LYS A 124 -11.10 -23.41 -0.88
C LYS A 124 -9.69 -22.82 -0.79
N GLU A 125 -8.69 -23.68 -0.90
CA GLU A 125 -7.28 -23.32 -0.86
C GLU A 125 -6.76 -23.06 -2.27
N PHE A 126 -6.12 -21.91 -2.48
CA PHE A 126 -5.55 -21.50 -3.77
C PHE A 126 -4.05 -21.13 -3.68
N GLY A 127 -3.48 -21.07 -2.47
CA GLY A 127 -2.09 -20.65 -2.24
C GLY A 127 -2.00 -19.19 -1.81
N GLU A 128 -0.82 -18.57 -1.94
CA GLU A 128 -0.57 -17.18 -1.54
C GLU A 128 -1.29 -16.21 -2.49
N ILE A 129 -2.41 -15.64 -2.03
CA ILE A 129 -3.29 -14.76 -2.82
C ILE A 129 -2.82 -13.32 -2.69
N SER A 130 -2.50 -12.67 -3.81
CA SER A 130 -2.05 -11.27 -3.84
C SER A 130 -3.16 -10.29 -4.21
N ASN A 131 -4.19 -10.73 -4.96
CA ASN A 131 -5.31 -9.88 -5.33
C ASN A 131 -6.55 -10.71 -5.68
N ILE A 132 -7.74 -10.14 -5.46
CA ILE A 132 -9.03 -10.73 -5.85
C ILE A 132 -9.97 -9.67 -6.41
N CYS A 133 -10.71 -10.01 -7.46
CA CYS A 133 -11.82 -9.20 -7.93
C CYS A 133 -12.94 -10.07 -8.49
N SER A 134 -14.16 -9.55 -8.49
CA SER A 134 -15.34 -10.22 -9.05
C SER A 134 -16.04 -9.31 -10.04
N ASN A 135 -16.79 -9.93 -10.95
CA ASN A 135 -17.70 -9.18 -11.80
C ASN A 135 -18.92 -8.69 -10.99
N GLN A 136 -19.71 -7.81 -11.60
CA GLN A 136 -20.84 -7.17 -10.91
C GLN A 136 -21.92 -8.17 -10.45
N LYS A 137 -22.07 -9.30 -11.15
CA LYS A 137 -23.04 -10.34 -10.80
C LYS A 137 -22.57 -11.24 -9.66
N GLY A 138 -21.24 -11.38 -9.49
CA GLY A 138 -20.64 -12.27 -8.49
C GLY A 138 -20.59 -13.74 -8.90
N ASP A 139 -20.88 -14.07 -10.16
CA ASP A 139 -20.82 -15.44 -10.69
C ASP A 139 -19.45 -15.81 -11.25
N ILE A 140 -18.57 -14.82 -11.49
CA ILE A 140 -17.20 -15.01 -11.93
C ILE A 140 -16.27 -14.16 -11.08
N SER A 141 -15.18 -14.76 -10.61
CA SER A 141 -14.13 -14.07 -9.87
C SER A 141 -12.76 -14.43 -10.38
N ALA A 142 -11.81 -13.53 -10.20
CA ALA A 142 -10.43 -13.70 -10.60
C ALA A 142 -9.52 -13.54 -9.37
N ILE A 143 -8.51 -14.39 -9.30
CA ILE A 143 -7.55 -14.51 -8.20
C ILE A 143 -6.16 -14.37 -8.81
N ALA A 144 -5.39 -13.39 -8.33
CA ALA A 144 -3.96 -13.32 -8.59
C ALA A 144 -3.21 -13.95 -7.42
N LEU A 145 -2.19 -14.74 -7.74
CA LEU A 145 -1.28 -15.33 -6.77
C LEU A 145 0.06 -14.59 -6.73
N GLU A 146 0.81 -14.71 -5.63
CA GLU A 146 2.13 -14.07 -5.50
C GLU A 146 3.15 -14.58 -6.53
N ASN A 147 2.98 -15.81 -7.01
CA ASN A 147 3.83 -16.39 -8.07
C ASN A 147 3.47 -15.92 -9.49
N GLY A 148 2.57 -14.95 -9.64
CA GLY A 148 2.16 -14.39 -10.92
C GLY A 148 1.07 -15.18 -11.65
N ASN A 149 0.56 -16.28 -11.09
CA ASN A 149 -0.55 -17.01 -11.70
C ASN A 149 -1.87 -16.23 -11.55
N LEU A 150 -2.68 -16.29 -12.60
CA LEU A 150 -4.05 -15.81 -12.61
C LEU A 150 -4.99 -17.02 -12.67
N LEU A 151 -5.93 -17.10 -11.75
CA LEU A 151 -7.01 -18.09 -11.75
C LEU A 151 -8.34 -17.37 -11.95
N ILE A 152 -9.20 -17.92 -12.80
CA ILE A 152 -10.59 -17.49 -12.94
C ILE A 152 -11.46 -18.61 -12.40
N ILE A 153 -12.33 -18.27 -11.46
CA ILE A 153 -13.22 -19.19 -10.77
C ILE A 153 -14.69 -18.85 -11.00
N ASP A 154 -15.54 -19.87 -10.92
CA ASP A 154 -16.99 -19.72 -10.93
C ASP A 154 -17.56 -19.37 -9.53
N ASP A 155 -18.89 -19.23 -9.46
CA ASP A 155 -19.65 -18.94 -8.24
C ASP A 155 -19.39 -19.94 -7.09
N PHE A 156 -19.00 -21.17 -7.42
CA PHE A 156 -18.74 -22.30 -6.50
C PHE A 156 -17.24 -22.45 -6.18
N GLY A 157 -16.40 -21.56 -6.70
CA GLY A 157 -14.95 -21.59 -6.53
C GLY A 157 -14.26 -22.70 -7.32
N GLU A 158 -14.89 -23.24 -8.36
CA GLU A 158 -14.21 -24.15 -9.30
C GLU A 158 -13.42 -23.33 -10.32
N ILE A 159 -12.19 -23.76 -10.62
CA ILE A 159 -11.33 -23.09 -11.60
C ILE A 159 -11.90 -23.35 -13.01
N ILE A 160 -12.33 -22.28 -13.68
CA ILE A 160 -12.81 -22.32 -15.07
C ILE A 160 -11.72 -22.00 -16.08
N SER A 161 -10.73 -21.19 -15.69
CA SER A 161 -9.59 -20.84 -16.52
C SER A 161 -8.37 -20.48 -15.66
N GLU A 162 -7.18 -20.67 -16.22
CA GLU A 162 -5.92 -20.31 -15.56
C GLU A 162 -4.93 -19.73 -16.58
N SER A 163 -4.11 -18.78 -16.12
CA SER A 163 -2.97 -18.22 -16.86
C SER A 163 -1.75 -18.25 -15.96
N THR A 164 -0.84 -19.17 -16.24
CA THR A 164 0.35 -19.40 -15.44
C THR A 164 1.48 -18.48 -15.87
N ALA A 165 2.23 -17.96 -14.90
CA ALA A 165 3.50 -17.31 -15.19
C ALA A 165 4.49 -18.32 -15.83
N PRO A 166 5.32 -17.89 -16.80
CA PRO A 166 6.37 -18.73 -17.36
C PRO A 166 7.38 -19.19 -16.30
N LEU A 167 7.87 -20.43 -16.40
CA LEU A 167 8.82 -20.99 -15.41
C LEU A 167 10.21 -20.32 -15.44
N ASP A 168 10.53 -19.63 -16.52
CA ASP A 168 11.79 -18.94 -16.76
C ASP A 168 11.70 -17.43 -16.50
N ASP A 169 10.55 -16.95 -16.01
CA ASP A 169 10.30 -15.55 -15.73
C ASP A 169 9.62 -15.34 -14.37
N ILE A 170 9.86 -14.19 -13.76
CA ILE A 170 9.21 -13.78 -12.51
C ILE A 170 8.16 -12.73 -12.88
N GLU A 171 6.92 -13.17 -13.08
CA GLU A 171 5.81 -12.27 -13.36
C GLU A 171 5.00 -11.96 -12.10
N THR A 172 4.46 -10.75 -12.04
CA THR A 172 3.52 -10.32 -11.00
C THR A 172 2.30 -9.66 -11.63
N ILE A 173 1.16 -9.75 -10.96
CA ILE A 173 -0.07 -9.06 -11.37
C ILE A 173 -0.23 -7.84 -10.48
N SER A 174 -0.09 -6.64 -11.04
CA SER A 174 -0.14 -5.39 -10.26
C SER A 174 -1.57 -4.87 -10.08
N SER A 175 -2.46 -5.14 -11.02
CA SER A 175 -3.84 -4.66 -10.97
C SER A 175 -4.75 -5.53 -11.82
N MET A 176 -6.00 -5.67 -11.41
CA MET A 176 -7.01 -6.44 -12.13
C MET A 176 -8.41 -5.92 -11.83
N VAL A 177 -9.26 -5.86 -12.85
CA VAL A 177 -10.64 -5.35 -12.70
C VAL A 177 -11.57 -5.94 -13.75
N PHE A 178 -12.81 -6.20 -13.38
CA PHE A 178 -13.86 -6.52 -14.33
C PHE A 178 -14.50 -5.26 -14.88
N ARG A 179 -14.71 -5.24 -16.20
CA ARG A 179 -15.57 -4.27 -16.87
C ARG A 179 -17.04 -4.62 -16.70
N THR A 180 -17.90 -3.67 -17.06
CA THR A 180 -19.36 -3.85 -17.00
C THR A 180 -19.92 -4.91 -17.96
N ASP A 181 -19.13 -5.30 -18.97
CA ASP A 181 -19.44 -6.35 -19.94
C ASP A 181 -18.84 -7.72 -19.56
N ASP A 182 -18.44 -7.91 -18.29
CA ASP A 182 -17.85 -9.12 -17.74
C ASP A 182 -16.46 -9.49 -18.32
N ILE A 183 -15.83 -8.58 -19.08
CA ILE A 183 -14.43 -8.73 -19.51
C ILE A 183 -13.50 -8.40 -18.34
N LEU A 184 -12.64 -9.35 -17.96
CA LEU A 184 -11.58 -9.14 -16.99
C LEU A 184 -10.38 -8.48 -17.66
N VAL A 185 -9.86 -7.41 -17.09
CA VAL A 185 -8.63 -6.76 -17.54
C VAL A 185 -7.57 -6.91 -16.46
N VAL A 186 -6.38 -7.37 -16.85
CA VAL A 186 -5.27 -7.70 -15.96
C VAL A 186 -4.02 -6.99 -16.43
N ALA A 187 -3.36 -6.27 -15.52
CA ALA A 187 -2.03 -5.73 -15.72
C ALA A 187 -0.99 -6.68 -15.14
N ARG A 188 -0.08 -7.14 -15.98
CA ARG A 188 0.97 -8.07 -15.60
C ARG A 188 2.34 -7.51 -15.97
N ASN A 189 3.31 -7.73 -15.09
CA ASN A 189 4.65 -7.18 -15.21
C ASN A 189 5.67 -8.29 -14.95
N SER A 190 6.67 -8.37 -15.82
CA SER A 190 7.87 -9.18 -15.67
C SER A 190 8.89 -8.41 -14.84
N LEU A 191 9.44 -9.05 -13.82
CA LEU A 191 10.52 -8.53 -12.97
C LEU A 191 11.87 -9.14 -13.34
N GLY A 192 11.88 -10.13 -14.24
CA GLY A 192 13.08 -10.82 -14.72
C GLY A 192 13.73 -10.11 -15.91
N MET A 193 14.97 -10.50 -16.22
CA MET A 193 15.50 -10.26 -17.56
C MET A 193 14.88 -11.32 -18.48
N THR A 194 13.86 -10.94 -19.24
CA THR A 194 13.29 -11.83 -20.26
C THR A 194 14.40 -12.31 -21.20
N ILE A 195 14.49 -13.62 -21.41
CA ILE A 195 15.51 -14.23 -22.28
C ILE A 195 15.08 -14.11 -23.77
N ASP A 196 13.86 -13.62 -24.02
CA ASP A 196 13.17 -13.56 -25.30
C ASP A 196 12.39 -12.22 -25.47
N ASP A 197 11.70 -12.07 -26.60
CA ASP A 197 10.96 -10.85 -26.98
C ASP A 197 9.59 -10.70 -26.26
N ARG A 198 9.42 -11.26 -25.06
CA ARG A 198 8.19 -11.09 -24.28
C ARG A 198 8.08 -9.65 -23.74
N PRO A 199 6.87 -9.08 -23.70
CA PRO A 199 6.68 -7.73 -23.18
C PRO A 199 6.95 -7.69 -21.67
N GLU A 200 7.72 -6.70 -21.23
CA GLU A 200 8.04 -6.49 -19.82
C GLU A 200 6.77 -6.13 -19.03
N ASN A 201 5.93 -5.22 -19.54
CA ASN A 201 4.63 -4.92 -18.97
C ASN A 201 3.55 -5.14 -20.03
N ARG A 202 2.46 -5.82 -19.66
CA ARG A 202 1.35 -6.10 -20.58
C ARG A 202 0.00 -6.01 -19.91
N ILE A 203 -0.98 -5.65 -20.72
CA ILE A 203 -2.39 -5.77 -20.41
C ILE A 203 -2.95 -7.00 -21.12
N GLU A 204 -3.69 -7.82 -20.37
CA GLU A 204 -4.46 -8.95 -20.90
C GLU A 204 -5.94 -8.70 -20.64
N CYS A 205 -6.79 -8.91 -21.65
CA CYS A 205 -8.23 -8.90 -21.51
C CYS A 205 -8.79 -10.30 -21.73
N TRP A 206 -9.61 -10.74 -20.79
CA TRP A 206 -10.11 -12.09 -20.68
C TRP A 206 -11.64 -12.10 -20.75
N SER A 207 -12.17 -12.91 -21.67
CA SER A 207 -13.58 -13.28 -21.76
C SER A 207 -13.77 -14.65 -21.10
N SER A 208 -14.87 -14.81 -20.36
CA SER A 208 -15.20 -16.10 -19.74
C SER A 208 -15.46 -17.22 -20.76
N ASN A 209 -15.87 -16.86 -21.99
CA ASN A 209 -16.17 -17.84 -23.05
C ASN A 209 -14.96 -18.11 -23.95
N ASP A 210 -14.16 -17.09 -24.24
CA ASP A 210 -13.14 -17.13 -25.30
C ASP A 210 -11.69 -17.13 -24.77
N GLY A 211 -11.51 -16.99 -23.45
CA GLY A 211 -10.18 -16.84 -22.84
C GLY A 211 -9.60 -15.45 -23.15
N ILE A 212 -8.32 -15.39 -23.51
CA ILE A 212 -7.66 -14.12 -23.87
C ILE A 212 -8.22 -13.61 -25.21
N ILE A 213 -8.84 -12.44 -25.18
CA ILE A 213 -9.39 -11.77 -26.37
C ILE A 213 -8.49 -10.62 -26.86
N HIS A 214 -7.69 -10.05 -25.96
CA HIS A 214 -6.79 -8.94 -26.30
C HIS A 214 -5.56 -8.97 -25.40
N SER A 215 -4.39 -8.66 -26.00
CA SER A 215 -3.15 -8.45 -25.27
C SER A 215 -2.38 -7.30 -25.90
N CYS A 216 -1.87 -6.40 -25.07
CA CYS A 216 -1.09 -5.23 -25.49
C CYS A 216 0.09 -5.01 -24.55
N GLU A 217 1.26 -4.76 -25.12
CA GLU A 217 2.43 -4.28 -24.38
C GLU A 217 2.23 -2.83 -23.97
N VAL A 218 2.73 -2.48 -22.79
CA VAL A 218 2.77 -1.11 -22.26
C VAL A 218 4.18 -0.82 -21.76
N ASP A 219 4.63 0.41 -21.96
CA ASP A 219 6.03 0.77 -21.70
C ASP A 219 6.35 0.86 -20.19
N SER A 220 5.32 1.03 -19.37
CA SER A 220 5.43 1.38 -17.96
C SER A 220 4.50 0.52 -17.10
N LEU A 221 4.94 0.21 -15.88
CA LEU A 221 4.21 -0.63 -14.95
C LEU A 221 2.87 0.01 -14.59
N VAL A 222 1.79 -0.73 -14.78
CA VAL A 222 0.43 -0.24 -14.49
C VAL A 222 0.12 -0.44 -13.01
N LYS A 223 -0.21 0.64 -12.31
CA LYS A 223 -0.57 0.66 -10.88
C LYS A 223 -2.08 0.61 -10.65
N TYR A 224 -2.86 1.21 -11.56
CA TYR A 224 -4.31 1.33 -11.40
C TYR A 224 -5.02 1.14 -12.74
N ILE A 225 -6.17 0.46 -12.73
CA ILE A 225 -7.02 0.26 -13.90
C ILE A 225 -8.42 0.76 -13.58
N LEU A 226 -8.88 1.76 -14.33
CA LEU A 226 -10.26 2.25 -14.30
C LEU A 226 -11.03 1.66 -15.49
N PRO A 227 -12.04 0.79 -15.28
CA PRO A 227 -12.85 0.26 -16.38
C PRO A 227 -13.71 1.35 -17.02
N THR A 228 -13.82 1.33 -18.36
CA THR A 228 -14.72 2.21 -19.12
C THR A 228 -15.67 1.38 -19.99
N SER A 229 -16.65 2.03 -20.63
CA SER A 229 -17.62 1.35 -21.49
C SER A 229 -17.02 0.74 -22.75
N LYS A 230 -15.87 1.23 -23.21
CA LYS A 230 -15.16 0.75 -24.40
C LYS A 230 -13.85 0.05 -24.07
N GLY A 231 -13.22 0.44 -22.98
CA GLY A 231 -11.83 0.16 -22.70
C GLY A 231 -11.50 0.14 -21.22
N VAL A 232 -10.31 0.61 -20.94
CA VAL A 232 -9.81 0.94 -19.61
C VAL A 232 -8.95 2.21 -19.70
N ILE A 233 -8.84 2.91 -18.57
CA ILE A 233 -7.84 3.94 -18.38
C ILE A 233 -6.82 3.40 -17.38
N LEU A 234 -5.55 3.43 -17.76
CA LEU A 234 -4.43 2.89 -17.00
C LEU A 234 -3.67 4.05 -16.37
N GLY A 235 -3.36 3.91 -15.08
CA GLY A 235 -2.44 4.78 -14.35
C GLY A 235 -1.13 4.06 -14.14
N CYS A 236 -0.04 4.63 -14.63
CA CYS A 236 1.27 4.01 -14.65
C CYS A 236 2.22 4.53 -13.57
N PHE A 237 3.30 3.78 -13.31
CA PHE A 237 4.30 4.10 -12.29
C PHE A 237 5.15 5.32 -12.67
N GLU A 238 5.46 5.51 -13.95
CA GLU A 238 6.17 6.70 -14.45
C GLU A 238 5.23 7.91 -14.66
N GLY A 239 3.99 7.83 -14.17
CA GLY A 239 3.02 8.92 -14.22
C GLY A 239 2.20 9.03 -15.50
N GLU A 240 2.35 8.10 -16.44
CA GLU A 240 1.52 8.09 -17.65
C GLU A 240 0.07 7.73 -17.34
N ILE A 241 -0.84 8.38 -18.08
CA ILE A 241 -2.27 8.08 -18.10
C ILE A 241 -2.62 7.64 -19.51
N ILE A 242 -3.00 6.37 -19.66
CA ILE A 242 -3.17 5.72 -20.95
C ILE A 242 -4.62 5.27 -21.10
N GLU A 243 -5.25 5.62 -22.21
CA GLU A 243 -6.55 5.09 -22.62
C GLU A 243 -6.35 3.91 -23.58
N LEU A 244 -6.87 2.74 -23.21
CA LEU A 244 -6.81 1.52 -24.01
C LEU A 244 -8.22 1.02 -24.31
N GLU A 245 -8.62 1.04 -25.58
CA GLU A 245 -9.84 0.38 -26.05
C GLU A 245 -9.57 -1.12 -26.25
N VAL A 246 -10.47 -1.98 -25.74
CA VAL A 246 -10.31 -3.43 -25.84
C VAL A 246 -10.42 -3.85 -27.31
N GLU A 247 -9.58 -4.79 -27.73
CA GLU A 247 -9.39 -5.20 -29.14
C GLU A 247 -8.71 -4.14 -30.05
N SER A 248 -8.38 -2.96 -29.54
CA SER A 248 -7.56 -1.99 -30.29
C SER A 248 -6.15 -2.53 -30.52
N LYS A 249 -5.44 -1.99 -31.52
CA LYS A 249 -4.02 -2.31 -31.75
C LYS A 249 -3.05 -1.31 -31.10
N SER A 250 -3.60 -0.23 -30.57
CA SER A 250 -2.83 0.88 -30.00
C SER A 250 -3.62 1.49 -28.85
N TYR A 251 -2.88 2.02 -27.88
CA TYR A 251 -3.42 2.86 -26.83
C TYR A 251 -3.19 4.34 -27.15
N ASN A 252 -3.90 5.20 -26.44
CA ASN A 252 -3.80 6.65 -26.54
C ASN A 252 -3.23 7.21 -25.23
N LEU A 253 -2.09 7.92 -25.30
CA LEU A 253 -1.52 8.60 -24.15
C LEU A 253 -2.30 9.90 -23.91
N LEU A 254 -2.99 9.99 -22.77
CA LEU A 254 -3.78 11.17 -22.40
C LEU A 254 -2.91 12.27 -21.80
N SER A 255 -2.06 11.93 -20.84
CA SER A 255 -1.18 12.88 -20.14
C SER A 255 -0.03 12.13 -19.44
N ILE A 256 1.03 12.86 -19.08
CA ILE A 256 2.11 12.38 -18.22
C ILE A 256 2.19 13.29 -17.00
N LEU A 257 2.22 12.71 -15.80
CA LEU A 257 2.43 13.41 -14.54
C LEU A 257 3.85 13.16 -14.01
N GLU A 258 4.29 13.96 -13.05
CA GLU A 258 5.66 13.93 -12.50
C GLU A 258 5.92 12.72 -11.59
N TYR A 259 4.87 12.06 -11.09
CA TYR A 259 4.97 10.98 -10.12
C TYR A 259 4.02 9.81 -10.45
N SER A 260 4.26 8.67 -9.80
CA SER A 260 3.44 7.46 -9.93
C SER A 260 1.97 7.71 -9.61
N ILE A 261 1.11 7.17 -10.47
CA ILE A 261 -0.34 7.20 -10.28
C ILE A 261 -0.73 6.18 -9.21
N THR A 262 -1.45 6.63 -8.18
CA THR A 262 -2.01 5.75 -7.14
C THR A 262 -3.45 5.39 -7.42
N GLN A 263 -4.25 6.34 -7.94
CA GLN A 263 -5.66 6.12 -8.25
C GLN A 263 -6.13 7.05 -9.36
N ILE A 264 -7.01 6.53 -10.23
CA ILE A 264 -7.80 7.30 -11.20
C ILE A 264 -9.26 7.22 -10.79
N PHE A 265 -9.83 8.36 -10.39
CA PHE A 265 -11.22 8.45 -9.93
C PHE A 265 -12.08 9.17 -10.98
N PRO A 266 -13.15 8.54 -11.50
CA PRO A 266 -14.03 9.19 -12.48
C PRO A 266 -14.83 10.32 -11.83
N TRP A 267 -14.87 11.49 -12.46
CA TRP A 267 -15.63 12.64 -11.98
C TRP A 267 -16.38 13.33 -13.12
N LYS A 268 -17.66 12.97 -13.28
CA LYS A 268 -18.49 13.39 -14.41
C LYS A 268 -17.83 13.00 -15.74
N GLU A 269 -17.42 13.99 -16.54
CA GLU A 269 -16.71 13.79 -17.80
C GLU A 269 -15.18 13.84 -17.62
N ASP A 270 -14.67 14.25 -16.46
CA ASP A 270 -13.24 14.37 -16.18
C ASP A 270 -12.75 13.26 -15.24
N PHE A 271 -11.47 13.30 -14.89
CA PHE A 271 -10.83 12.40 -13.94
C PHE A 271 -10.17 13.17 -12.81
N LEU A 272 -10.25 12.65 -11.59
CA LEU A 272 -9.38 13.06 -10.48
C LEU A 272 -8.27 12.04 -10.35
N ILE A 273 -7.03 12.49 -10.49
CA ILE A 273 -5.85 11.64 -10.51
C ILE A 273 -5.06 11.88 -9.23
N ALA A 274 -4.92 10.85 -8.41
CA ALA A 274 -4.03 10.85 -7.26
C ALA A 274 -2.63 10.40 -7.70
N SER A 275 -1.65 11.24 -7.45
CA SER A 275 -0.26 11.03 -7.81
C SER A 275 0.64 11.56 -6.69
N TRP A 276 1.20 10.65 -5.90
CA TRP A 276 2.02 10.99 -4.74
C TRP A 276 1.30 11.92 -3.73
N PHE A 277 1.72 13.17 -3.55
CA PHE A 277 1.08 14.15 -2.66
C PHE A 277 0.00 14.98 -3.38
N ASP A 278 -0.13 14.86 -4.70
CA ASP A 278 -1.01 15.72 -5.50
C ASP A 278 -2.28 15.00 -5.97
N VAL A 279 -3.41 15.72 -5.95
CA VAL A 279 -4.60 15.41 -6.73
C VAL A 279 -4.76 16.42 -7.84
N LYS A 280 -4.88 15.94 -9.08
CA LYS A 280 -5.15 16.77 -10.26
C LYS A 280 -6.48 16.41 -10.87
N ARG A 281 -7.27 17.41 -11.26
CA ARG A 281 -8.43 17.19 -12.16
C ARG A 281 -7.95 17.32 -13.60
N ILE A 282 -8.16 16.27 -14.39
CA ILE A 282 -7.70 16.18 -15.77
C ILE A 282 -8.88 15.89 -16.68
N SER A 283 -9.00 16.66 -17.76
CA SER A 283 -10.03 16.44 -18.78
C SER A 283 -9.74 15.19 -19.61
N PRO A 284 -10.72 14.66 -20.38
CA PRO A 284 -10.49 13.56 -21.32
C PRO A 284 -9.44 13.84 -22.40
N LYS A 285 -9.04 15.11 -22.58
CA LYS A 285 -8.00 15.51 -23.53
C LYS A 285 -6.61 15.58 -22.90
N GLY A 286 -6.47 15.28 -21.62
CA GLY A 286 -5.21 15.39 -20.88
C GLY A 286 -4.92 16.78 -20.30
N GLU A 287 -5.81 17.76 -20.50
CA GLU A 287 -5.60 19.11 -19.96
C GLU A 287 -5.86 19.12 -18.44
N ILE A 288 -4.87 19.59 -17.67
CA ILE A 288 -4.99 19.77 -16.22
C ILE A 288 -5.85 21.01 -15.95
N ILE A 289 -6.93 20.81 -15.20
CA ILE A 289 -7.90 21.86 -14.82
C ILE A 289 -7.48 22.52 -13.50
N TRP A 290 -7.06 21.73 -12.51
CA TRP A 290 -6.53 22.20 -11.23
C TRP A 290 -5.65 21.13 -10.57
N ASN A 291 -4.78 21.57 -9.65
CA ASN A 291 -3.97 20.78 -8.73
C ASN A 291 -4.31 21.10 -7.26
N LEU A 292 -4.23 20.09 -6.39
CA LEU A 292 -4.31 20.20 -4.93
C LEU A 292 -3.22 19.35 -4.30
N GLU A 293 -2.42 19.95 -3.41
CA GLU A 293 -1.41 19.24 -2.63
C GLU A 293 -2.01 18.77 -1.29
N HIS A 294 -1.77 17.52 -0.94
CA HIS A 294 -2.21 16.87 0.29
C HIS A 294 -1.06 16.74 1.29
N ALA A 295 -1.36 16.74 2.59
CA ALA A 295 -0.36 16.63 3.66
C ALA A 295 0.34 15.25 3.77
N GLY A 296 -0.10 14.28 2.97
CA GLY A 296 0.29 12.87 3.01
C GLY A 296 0.17 12.23 1.64
N VAL A 297 0.89 11.14 1.39
CA VAL A 297 0.84 10.43 0.11
C VAL A 297 -0.56 9.88 -0.06
N ILE A 298 -1.23 10.30 -1.13
CA ILE A 298 -2.64 10.00 -1.36
C ILE A 298 -2.77 8.52 -1.69
N GLY A 299 -3.50 7.81 -0.84
CA GLY A 299 -3.84 6.40 -1.04
C GLY A 299 -5.21 6.22 -1.67
N LYS A 300 -6.15 7.13 -1.40
CA LYS A 300 -7.54 6.97 -1.86
C LYS A 300 -8.30 8.28 -2.07
N ILE A 301 -9.13 8.31 -3.09
CA ILE A 301 -10.19 9.28 -3.38
C ILE A 301 -11.51 8.54 -3.32
N VAL A 302 -12.46 9.09 -2.56
CA VAL A 302 -13.79 8.48 -2.35
C VAL A 302 -14.86 9.56 -2.54
N GLN A 303 -15.95 9.24 -3.24
CA GLN A 303 -17.07 10.15 -3.36
C GLN A 303 -17.88 10.17 -2.05
N ILE A 304 -18.35 11.34 -1.67
CA ILE A 304 -19.18 11.54 -0.47
C ILE A 304 -20.54 12.15 -0.84
N SER A 305 -20.63 12.81 -1.98
CA SER A 305 -21.89 13.28 -2.56
C SER A 305 -21.69 13.62 -4.03
N ASP A 306 -22.76 13.92 -4.75
CA ASP A 306 -22.74 14.40 -6.15
C ASP A 306 -21.83 15.62 -6.41
N SER A 307 -21.40 16.31 -5.36
CA SER A 307 -20.58 17.52 -5.45
C SER A 307 -19.28 17.47 -4.64
N LYS A 308 -19.02 16.41 -3.86
CA LYS A 308 -17.88 16.35 -2.95
C LYS A 308 -17.18 15.01 -2.98
N VAL A 309 -15.86 15.07 -2.82
CA VAL A 309 -14.99 13.91 -2.62
C VAL A 309 -14.16 14.09 -1.36
N ALA A 310 -13.82 12.97 -0.73
CA ALA A 310 -12.77 12.86 0.27
C ALA A 310 -11.48 12.42 -0.39
N ILE A 311 -10.39 13.04 0.02
CA ILE A 311 -9.03 12.67 -0.32
C ILE A 311 -8.38 12.18 0.97
N LEU A 312 -7.85 10.96 0.92
CA LEU A 312 -7.26 10.26 2.04
C LEU A 312 -5.79 10.01 1.73
N GLY A 313 -4.92 10.50 2.60
CA GLY A 313 -3.48 10.28 2.52
C GLY A 313 -2.92 9.53 3.71
N ASP A 314 -1.67 9.15 3.58
CA ASP A 314 -0.88 8.47 4.58
C ASP A 314 0.56 9.03 4.59
N ASN A 315 1.15 9.14 5.78
CA ASN A 315 2.57 9.38 5.96
C ASN A 315 3.25 8.13 6.56
N LYS A 316 3.41 7.10 5.71
CA LYS A 316 3.98 5.78 6.05
C LYS A 316 5.33 5.83 6.75
N LYS A 317 6.14 6.87 6.50
CA LYS A 317 7.49 6.99 7.07
C LYS A 317 7.50 7.39 8.54
N GLN A 318 6.50 8.13 8.98
CA GLN A 318 6.46 8.70 10.33
C GLN A 318 5.37 8.07 11.20
N ASN A 319 4.50 7.23 10.61
CA ASN A 319 3.32 6.67 11.27
C ASN A 319 2.44 7.76 11.90
N ILE A 320 2.34 8.90 11.22
CA ILE A 320 1.56 10.06 11.66
C ILE A 320 0.26 10.09 10.86
N PRO A 321 -0.91 10.15 11.52
CA PRO A 321 -2.18 10.31 10.83
C PRO A 321 -2.19 11.59 10.01
N THR A 322 -2.69 11.52 8.78
CA THR A 322 -2.91 12.71 7.95
C THR A 322 -4.39 13.00 7.85
N PRO A 323 -4.80 14.28 7.83
CA PRO A 323 -6.21 14.62 7.80
C PRO A 323 -6.89 14.14 6.52
N VAL A 324 -8.19 13.91 6.58
CA VAL A 324 -9.02 13.70 5.40
C VAL A 324 -9.44 15.06 4.85
N PHE A 325 -9.09 15.33 3.59
CA PHE A 325 -9.51 16.55 2.90
C PHE A 325 -10.83 16.32 2.18
N ILE A 326 -11.84 17.12 2.51
CA ILE A 326 -13.09 17.18 1.77
C ILE A 326 -13.03 18.39 0.84
N ILE A 327 -13.20 18.13 -0.45
CA ILE A 327 -13.17 19.15 -1.49
C ILE A 327 -14.45 19.06 -2.34
N ASN A 328 -14.78 20.16 -3.00
CA ASN A 328 -15.68 20.15 -4.13
C ASN A 328 -14.83 20.33 -5.40
N PRO A 329 -14.70 19.30 -6.25
CA PRO A 329 -13.92 19.36 -7.50
C PRO A 329 -14.33 20.46 -8.49
N GLU A 330 -15.52 21.05 -8.32
CA GLU A 330 -16.04 22.16 -9.12
C GLU A 330 -15.83 23.54 -8.48
N SER A 331 -15.04 23.64 -7.40
CA SER A 331 -14.78 24.93 -6.76
C SER A 331 -13.98 25.86 -7.68
N GLU A 332 -14.11 27.17 -7.45
CA GLU A 332 -13.35 28.17 -8.18
C GLU A 332 -11.84 27.98 -7.96
N ILE A 333 -11.07 28.18 -9.04
CA ILE A 333 -9.62 28.10 -9.02
C ILE A 333 -9.07 29.35 -8.31
N ILE A 334 -8.31 29.14 -7.24
CA ILE A 334 -7.81 30.18 -6.32
C ILE A 334 -6.50 30.78 -6.83
N SER A 335 -5.66 29.98 -7.49
CA SER A 335 -4.41 30.42 -8.12
C SER A 335 -4.26 29.80 -9.51
N ASN A 336 -3.75 30.57 -10.46
CA ASN A 336 -3.49 30.12 -11.83
C ASN A 336 -2.00 29.84 -12.08
N ASP A 337 -1.24 29.56 -11.02
CA ASP A 337 0.19 29.25 -11.11
C ASP A 337 0.39 27.81 -11.62
N PHE A 338 -0.19 27.53 -12.78
CA PHE A 338 0.38 26.57 -13.71
C PHE A 338 1.61 27.26 -14.30
N ASP A 339 2.75 27.19 -13.61
CA ASP A 339 4.00 27.57 -14.24
C ASP A 339 4.19 26.64 -15.45
N ARG A 340 3.82 27.19 -16.61
CA ARG A 340 4.14 26.65 -17.91
C ARG A 340 5.65 26.54 -17.94
N ILE A 341 6.16 25.32 -17.78
CA ILE A 341 7.48 24.98 -18.28
C ILE A 341 7.39 25.27 -19.78
N ASN A 342 7.95 26.39 -20.22
CA ASN A 342 8.12 26.67 -21.63
C ASN A 342 9.08 25.61 -22.16
N ASP A 343 8.72 24.97 -23.28
CA ASP A 343 9.50 23.95 -24.00
C ASP A 343 10.91 24.38 -24.48
N ASP A 344 11.39 25.56 -24.07
CA ASP A 344 12.69 26.12 -24.49
C ASP A 344 13.81 25.97 -23.43
N ASP A 345 13.55 25.43 -22.23
CA ASP A 345 14.55 25.38 -21.13
C ASP A 345 15.33 24.06 -21.00
N PHE A 346 15.26 23.18 -22.01
CA PHE A 346 16.04 21.93 -22.07
C PHE A 346 17.55 22.12 -22.31
N ASN A 347 18.08 23.34 -22.25
CA ASN A 347 19.50 23.63 -22.52
C ASN A 347 20.27 24.32 -21.39
N ASP A 348 19.70 24.52 -20.20
CA ASP A 348 20.46 25.13 -19.10
C ASP A 348 21.11 24.04 -18.21
N LEU A 349 22.45 24.04 -18.23
CA LEU A 349 23.40 23.13 -17.57
C LEU A 349 23.33 23.10 -16.02
N ARG A 350 22.14 23.09 -15.41
CA ARG A 350 21.96 23.11 -13.94
C ARG A 350 22.08 21.74 -13.27
N TYR A 351 22.41 20.69 -14.02
CA TYR A 351 22.77 19.37 -13.51
C TYR A 351 24.28 19.09 -13.61
N SER A 352 25.11 20.08 -13.28
CA SER A 352 26.48 19.81 -12.85
C SER A 352 26.50 20.12 -11.37
N GLY A 353 26.66 19.11 -10.50
CA GLY A 353 26.70 19.22 -9.04
C GLY A 353 27.87 20.06 -8.51
N SER A 354 27.98 21.29 -8.98
CA SER A 354 28.94 22.31 -8.58
C SER A 354 28.22 23.23 -7.60
N LEU A 355 28.82 23.46 -6.44
CA LEU A 355 28.35 24.46 -5.50
C LEU A 355 28.40 25.84 -6.19
N SER A 356 27.39 26.68 -5.92
CA SER A 356 27.46 28.07 -6.33
C SER A 356 28.65 28.77 -5.65
N SER A 357 29.14 29.86 -6.23
CA SER A 357 30.25 30.63 -5.66
C SER A 357 29.95 31.18 -4.26
N GLU A 358 28.68 31.25 -3.86
CA GLU A 358 28.28 31.62 -2.49
C GLU A 358 28.38 30.43 -1.52
N GLU A 359 28.05 29.22 -1.97
CA GLU A 359 28.12 28.00 -1.16
C GLU A 359 29.57 27.53 -0.91
N GLU A 360 30.48 27.74 -1.87
CA GLU A 360 31.92 27.48 -1.66
C GLU A 360 32.52 28.40 -0.57
N VAL A 361 32.03 29.64 -0.47
CA VAL A 361 32.47 30.60 0.55
C VAL A 361 31.91 30.23 1.93
N ALA A 362 30.66 29.78 2.00
CA ALA A 362 30.05 29.31 3.24
C ALA A 362 30.73 28.04 3.78
N SER A 363 31.11 27.11 2.90
CA SER A 363 31.80 25.86 3.25
C SER A 363 33.20 26.07 3.83
N SER A 364 33.87 27.19 3.51
CA SER A 364 35.24 27.47 3.93
C SER A 364 35.34 28.32 5.21
N MET A 365 34.21 28.75 5.78
CA MET A 365 34.19 29.49 7.04
C MET A 365 34.02 28.57 8.25
N ARG A 366 34.92 28.72 9.23
CA ARG A 366 34.83 28.02 10.53
C ARG A 366 33.80 28.74 11.42
N PRO A 367 32.88 28.03 12.11
CA PRO A 367 31.93 28.68 13.01
C PRO A 367 32.65 29.40 14.15
N SER A 368 32.25 30.64 14.46
CA SER A 368 32.75 31.36 15.64
C SER A 368 32.00 30.91 16.89
N LEU A 369 32.73 30.38 17.87
CA LEU A 369 32.20 30.09 19.20
C LEU A 369 32.01 31.39 20.01
N PRO A 370 30.93 31.54 20.81
CA PRO A 370 30.79 32.64 21.75
C PRO A 370 31.88 32.59 22.84
N SER A 371 32.33 33.75 23.29
CA SER A 371 33.51 33.92 24.15
C SER A 371 33.25 33.87 25.66
N ASP A 372 32.21 33.17 26.13
CA ASP A 372 31.96 33.04 27.56
C ASP A 372 31.42 31.66 27.92
N SER A 373 32.31 30.77 28.37
CA SER A 373 32.01 29.41 28.84
C SER A 373 31.42 29.38 30.25
N SER A 374 30.85 30.49 30.69
CA SER A 374 30.43 30.74 32.07
C SER A 374 28.93 30.51 32.26
N GLU A 375 28.11 30.77 31.23
CA GLU A 375 26.64 30.68 31.32
C GLU A 375 26.08 29.26 31.14
N ILE A 376 26.86 28.33 30.59
CA ILE A 376 26.42 26.94 30.35
C ILE A 376 26.49 26.09 31.64
N ILE A 377 27.36 26.46 32.58
CA ILE A 377 27.56 25.71 33.84
C ILE A 377 26.52 26.12 34.89
N GLU A 378 26.01 27.35 34.85
CA GLU A 378 25.05 27.88 35.83
C GLU A 378 23.62 27.39 35.58
N ALA A 379 23.29 26.89 34.39
CA ALA A 379 21.99 26.29 34.06
C ALA A 379 21.86 24.79 34.45
N LEU A 380 22.91 24.20 35.03
CA LEU A 380 22.96 22.78 35.43
C LEU A 380 22.97 22.55 36.95
N GLU A 381 22.97 23.61 37.77
CA GLU A 381 23.01 23.54 39.25
C GLU A 381 21.81 24.23 39.92
N GLU A 382 20.58 23.98 39.46
CA GLU A 382 19.38 24.29 40.24
C GLU A 382 18.85 22.99 40.90
N GLU A 383 19.29 22.75 42.14
CA GLU A 383 18.80 21.66 43.01
C GLU A 383 17.30 21.87 43.31
N LEU A 384 16.44 20.98 42.81
CA LEU A 384 15.03 20.89 43.21
C LEU A 384 14.90 20.03 44.48
N GLU A 385 14.64 20.67 45.62
CA GLU A 385 14.18 20.01 46.84
C GLU A 385 12.76 19.45 46.66
N ILE A 386 12.59 18.14 46.80
CA ILE A 386 11.27 17.47 46.84
C ILE A 386 10.91 17.19 48.30
N GLU A 387 9.92 17.89 48.84
CA GLU A 387 9.31 17.56 50.14
C GLU A 387 8.43 16.30 50.01
N LEU A 388 8.74 15.26 50.78
CA LEU A 388 7.96 14.02 50.85
C LEU A 388 6.85 14.13 51.91
N SER A 389 5.58 14.13 51.48
CA SER A 389 4.44 13.79 52.36
C SER A 389 4.15 12.28 52.33
N PRO A 390 3.71 11.66 53.45
CA PRO A 390 3.51 10.21 53.51
C PRO A 390 2.32 9.74 52.65
N PRO A 391 2.37 8.50 52.12
CA PRO A 391 1.42 8.05 51.11
C PRO A 391 0.04 7.75 51.70
N ALA A 392 -0.99 8.23 51.01
CA ALA A 392 -2.34 7.70 51.12
C ALA A 392 -2.41 6.36 50.37
N ILE A 393 -3.12 5.41 50.96
CA ILE A 393 -3.38 4.08 50.45
C ILE A 393 -4.19 4.20 49.16
N GLU A 394 -3.59 3.87 48.01
CA GLU A 394 -4.32 3.58 46.78
C GLU A 394 -4.05 2.13 46.36
N ILE A 395 -5.15 1.44 46.15
CA ILE A 395 -5.29 0.02 45.88
C ILE A 395 -4.82 -0.25 44.46
N ASP A 396 -3.74 -1.01 44.31
CA ASP A 396 -3.45 -2.09 43.36
C ASP A 396 -4.16 -2.20 41.98
N ILE A 397 -4.48 -1.08 41.31
CA ILE A 397 -4.96 -1.08 39.91
C ILE A 397 -3.83 -1.21 38.89
N LEU A 398 -2.59 -0.93 39.28
CA LEU A 398 -1.41 -1.01 38.41
C LEU A 398 -0.85 -2.45 38.29
N GLU A 399 -1.04 -3.30 39.30
CA GLU A 399 -0.54 -4.69 39.27
C GLU A 399 -1.44 -5.59 38.39
N ASP A 400 -2.75 -5.33 38.34
CA ASP A 400 -3.68 -6.01 37.42
C ASP A 400 -3.53 -5.55 35.95
N LEU A 401 -3.25 -4.27 35.69
CA LEU A 401 -2.99 -3.78 34.33
C LEU A 401 -1.60 -4.19 33.80
N SER A 402 -0.59 -4.28 34.67
CA SER A 402 0.75 -4.74 34.27
C SER A 402 0.83 -6.25 34.07
N SER A 403 0.04 -7.03 34.81
CA SER A 403 -0.04 -8.49 34.60
C SER A 403 -0.80 -8.86 33.32
N SER A 404 -1.73 -8.02 32.85
CA SER A 404 -2.45 -8.21 31.59
C SER A 404 -1.72 -7.62 30.36
N ALA A 405 -0.82 -6.64 30.54
CA ALA A 405 0.06 -6.15 29.47
C ALA A 405 1.26 -7.07 29.19
N ASN A 406 1.71 -7.87 30.16
CA ASN A 406 2.82 -8.81 30.01
C ASN A 406 2.49 -10.10 29.24
N SER A 407 1.23 -10.30 28.82
CA SER A 407 0.82 -11.48 28.04
C SER A 407 0.66 -11.21 26.54
N LEU A 408 0.83 -9.96 26.09
CA LEU A 408 0.92 -9.65 24.66
C LEU A 408 2.34 -9.95 24.19
N ASN A 409 2.47 -10.65 23.06
CA ASN A 409 3.74 -10.88 22.37
C ASN A 409 3.75 -10.03 21.09
N LEU A 410 4.70 -9.12 20.92
CA LEU A 410 4.87 -8.39 19.66
C LEU A 410 5.78 -9.22 18.74
N PRO A 411 5.48 -9.32 17.44
CA PRO A 411 6.33 -10.07 16.53
C PRO A 411 7.71 -9.39 16.43
N PRO A 412 8.80 -10.18 16.31
CA PRO A 412 10.14 -9.62 16.25
C PRO A 412 10.34 -8.88 14.93
N ILE A 413 11.14 -7.82 14.92
CA ILE A 413 11.45 -7.02 13.73
C ILE A 413 12.74 -7.55 13.11
N VAL A 414 12.68 -7.98 11.84
CA VAL A 414 13.86 -8.48 11.11
C VAL A 414 14.50 -7.35 10.32
N ASP A 415 15.79 -7.10 10.56
CA ASP A 415 16.61 -6.16 9.78
C ASP A 415 17.83 -6.91 9.22
N VAL A 416 17.82 -7.09 7.89
CA VAL A 416 18.89 -7.72 7.11
C VAL A 416 19.74 -6.68 6.34
N GLY A 417 19.44 -5.39 6.51
CA GLY A 417 20.00 -4.29 5.75
C GLY A 417 19.48 -4.19 4.31
N GLU A 418 20.04 -3.24 3.56
CA GLU A 418 19.69 -3.01 2.15
C GLU A 418 20.35 -4.00 1.20
N ASP A 419 19.74 -4.18 0.03
CA ASP A 419 20.28 -4.94 -1.10
C ASP A 419 21.63 -4.40 -1.56
N ARG A 420 22.55 -5.31 -1.96
CA ARG A 420 23.94 -4.93 -2.24
C ARG A 420 24.42 -5.43 -3.59
N THR A 421 25.19 -4.60 -4.27
CA THR A 421 26.02 -5.02 -5.42
C THR A 421 27.48 -5.10 -4.99
N VAL A 422 28.13 -6.25 -5.20
CA VAL A 422 29.52 -6.53 -4.80
C VAL A 422 30.33 -6.97 -6.02
N ASN A 423 31.55 -6.44 -6.17
CA ASN A 423 32.45 -6.87 -7.23
C ASN A 423 33.07 -8.24 -6.89
N SER A 424 33.11 -9.13 -7.86
CA SER A 424 33.82 -10.41 -7.76
C SER A 424 35.34 -10.23 -7.71
N GLU A 425 36.01 -11.11 -6.95
CA GLU A 425 37.46 -11.23 -6.94
C GLU A 425 37.97 -11.98 -8.19
N SER A 426 39.30 -12.08 -8.32
CA SER A 426 39.97 -12.70 -9.48
C SER A 426 39.58 -14.17 -9.74
N ASP A 427 38.98 -14.85 -8.76
CA ASP A 427 38.47 -16.22 -8.87
C ASP A 427 36.99 -16.31 -9.32
N GLY A 428 36.36 -15.16 -9.62
CA GLY A 428 34.97 -15.09 -10.07
C GLY A 428 33.93 -15.17 -8.95
N THR A 429 34.33 -14.99 -7.69
CA THR A 429 33.44 -15.05 -6.53
C THR A 429 33.61 -13.86 -5.59
N ALA A 430 32.64 -13.60 -4.73
CA ALA A 430 32.69 -12.58 -3.67
C ALA A 430 32.36 -13.20 -2.31
N ILE A 431 33.07 -12.80 -1.26
CA ILE A 431 32.71 -13.15 0.13
C ILE A 431 31.83 -12.02 0.67
N VAL A 432 30.60 -12.37 1.06
CA VAL A 432 29.62 -11.40 1.58
C VAL A 432 29.20 -11.80 2.99
N LEU A 433 29.14 -10.82 3.88
CA LEU A 433 28.61 -10.98 5.23
C LEU A 433 27.11 -10.67 5.21
N LEU A 434 26.30 -11.70 5.49
CA LEU A 434 24.89 -11.53 5.82
C LEU A 434 24.82 -11.17 7.30
N ASP A 435 24.11 -10.10 7.61
CA ASP A 435 24.07 -9.52 8.95
C ASP A 435 22.63 -9.21 9.34
N GLY A 436 22.09 -10.05 10.22
CA GLY A 436 20.77 -9.90 10.81
C GLY A 436 20.84 -9.37 12.25
N SER A 437 22.00 -8.93 12.73
CA SER A 437 22.20 -8.59 14.14
C SER A 437 21.48 -7.32 14.59
N ARG A 438 20.93 -6.56 13.64
CA ARG A 438 20.09 -5.38 13.91
C ARG A 438 18.63 -5.73 14.15
N SER A 439 18.25 -6.98 13.88
CA SER A 439 16.94 -7.50 14.22
C SER A 439 16.74 -7.46 15.74
N TYR A 440 15.55 -7.08 16.18
CA TYR A 440 15.24 -6.99 17.60
C TYR A 440 13.78 -7.34 17.85
N ASP A 441 13.51 -7.77 19.07
CA ASP A 441 12.17 -8.01 19.55
C ASP A 441 11.76 -6.83 20.47
N PRO A 442 10.67 -6.11 20.18
CA PRO A 442 10.22 -4.98 20.98
C PRO A 442 9.83 -5.31 22.43
N ASP A 443 9.34 -6.52 22.71
CA ASP A 443 8.82 -6.91 24.04
C ASP A 443 9.47 -8.17 24.62
N GLY A 444 10.53 -8.66 23.97
CA GLY A 444 11.25 -9.87 24.36
C GLY A 444 12.66 -9.93 23.78
N HIS A 445 13.12 -11.15 23.47
CA HIS A 445 14.41 -11.39 22.82
C HIS A 445 14.30 -12.48 21.76
N ILE A 446 15.09 -12.33 20.69
CA ILE A 446 15.19 -13.33 19.64
C ILE A 446 15.87 -14.60 20.15
N THR A 447 15.20 -15.74 20.01
CA THR A 447 15.72 -17.06 20.41
C THR A 447 16.38 -17.80 19.25
N THR A 448 15.92 -17.60 18.02
CA THR A 448 16.47 -18.30 16.85
C THR A 448 16.63 -17.37 15.65
N TRP A 449 17.68 -17.63 14.86
CA TRP A 449 17.90 -17.07 13.54
C TRP A 449 17.96 -18.24 12.57
N SER A 450 17.43 -18.08 11.37
CA SER A 450 17.54 -19.05 10.27
C SER A 450 17.75 -18.30 8.97
N TRP A 451 18.96 -18.38 8.43
CA TRP A 451 19.27 -17.90 7.09
C TRP A 451 18.99 -19.00 6.08
N GLU A 452 18.17 -18.72 5.08
CA GLU A 452 17.84 -19.61 3.97
C GLU A 452 18.25 -18.99 2.64
N ASN A 453 18.61 -19.81 1.66
CA ASN A 453 18.77 -19.34 0.28
C ASN A 453 17.44 -19.45 -0.50
N GLU A 454 17.44 -18.95 -1.74
CA GLU A 454 16.32 -19.06 -2.70
C GLU A 454 15.73 -20.48 -2.86
N SER A 455 16.56 -21.53 -2.72
CA SER A 455 16.10 -22.93 -2.81
C SER A 455 15.46 -23.47 -1.52
N GLY A 456 15.26 -22.63 -0.49
CA GLY A 456 14.74 -23.03 0.82
C GLY A 456 15.74 -23.83 1.67
N LYS A 457 17.04 -23.80 1.33
CA LYS A 457 18.08 -24.50 2.09
C LYS A 457 18.62 -23.59 3.19
N ILE A 458 18.58 -24.07 4.43
CA ILE A 458 19.19 -23.40 5.59
C ILE A 458 20.72 -23.33 5.44
N ILE A 459 21.25 -22.12 5.52
CA ILE A 459 22.65 -21.74 5.39
C ILE A 459 23.31 -21.61 6.76
N SER A 460 22.60 -21.02 7.74
CA SER A 460 23.12 -20.76 9.08
C SER A 460 22.01 -20.41 10.06
N ASP A 461 22.17 -20.83 11.32
CA ASP A 461 21.25 -20.50 12.41
C ASP A 461 21.75 -19.34 13.31
N ASN A 462 22.77 -18.61 12.84
CA ASN A 462 23.36 -17.48 13.55
C ASN A 462 22.87 -16.15 12.99
N SER A 463 22.87 -15.10 13.82
CA SER A 463 22.54 -13.73 13.41
C SER A 463 23.45 -13.18 12.29
N GLN A 464 24.69 -13.68 12.19
CA GLN A 464 25.66 -13.29 11.16
C GLN A 464 26.29 -14.50 10.50
N VAL A 465 26.45 -14.48 9.17
CA VAL A 465 27.10 -15.54 8.41
C VAL A 465 27.86 -14.98 7.21
N ARG A 466 29.06 -15.52 6.93
CA ARG A 466 29.81 -15.22 5.70
C ARG A 466 29.56 -16.29 4.66
N VAL A 467 29.13 -15.85 3.47
CA VAL A 467 28.85 -16.73 2.33
C VAL A 467 29.79 -16.38 1.16
N LYS A 468 30.23 -17.40 0.42
CA LYS A 468 31.03 -17.24 -0.80
C LYS A 468 30.12 -17.43 -2.01
N LEU A 469 29.94 -16.37 -2.79
CA LEU A 469 28.94 -16.29 -3.86
C LEU A 469 29.61 -16.16 -5.22
N PRO A 470 29.24 -16.96 -6.23
CA PRO A 470 29.66 -16.73 -7.62
C PRO A 470 28.99 -15.49 -8.21
N ARG A 471 29.46 -15.01 -9.36
CA ARG A 471 28.74 -13.98 -10.15
C ARG A 471 27.28 -14.37 -10.38
N GLY A 472 26.38 -13.40 -10.24
CA GLY A 472 24.94 -13.62 -10.31
C GLY A 472 24.20 -12.92 -9.18
N VAL A 473 22.88 -13.06 -9.17
CA VAL A 473 22.00 -12.56 -8.10
C VAL A 473 21.72 -13.71 -7.14
N HIS A 474 21.84 -13.44 -5.84
CA HIS A 474 21.61 -14.41 -4.78
C HIS A 474 20.61 -13.80 -3.79
N ILE A 475 19.52 -14.51 -3.54
CA ILE A 475 18.49 -14.11 -2.59
C ILE A 475 18.65 -14.93 -1.31
N PHE A 476 18.63 -14.23 -0.18
CA PHE A 476 18.64 -14.81 1.15
C PHE A 476 17.40 -14.40 1.91
N TYR A 477 16.90 -15.31 2.73
CA TYR A 477 15.84 -15.02 3.68
C TYR A 477 16.38 -15.18 5.09
N LEU A 478 16.06 -14.24 5.97
CA LEU A 478 16.28 -14.41 7.40
C LEU A 478 14.93 -14.56 8.08
N THR A 479 14.71 -15.71 8.70
CA THR A 479 13.59 -15.95 9.61
C THR A 479 14.12 -15.87 11.05
N ILE A 480 13.46 -15.11 11.91
CA ILE A 480 13.78 -15.06 13.35
C ILE A 480 12.55 -15.44 14.16
N VAL A 481 12.76 -16.06 15.32
CA VAL A 481 11.70 -16.40 16.28
C VAL A 481 12.03 -15.79 17.64
N ASP A 482 11.05 -15.18 18.29
CA ASP A 482 11.18 -14.58 19.62
C ASP A 482 11.10 -15.63 20.77
N ASP A 483 11.13 -15.18 22.03
CA ASP A 483 11.04 -16.02 23.22
C ASP A 483 9.63 -16.48 23.59
N LYS A 484 8.62 -15.92 22.92
CA LYS A 484 7.19 -16.21 23.12
C LYS A 484 6.56 -16.95 21.92
N GLY A 485 7.35 -17.25 20.89
CA GLY A 485 7.01 -18.09 19.73
C GLY A 485 6.57 -17.37 18.44
N SER A 486 6.54 -16.03 18.35
CA SER A 486 6.23 -15.38 17.07
C SER A 486 7.46 -15.37 16.16
N SER A 487 7.20 -15.38 14.85
CA SER A 487 8.25 -15.41 13.83
C SER A 487 8.03 -14.33 12.79
N SER A 488 9.12 -13.72 12.34
CA SER A 488 9.12 -12.74 11.25
C SER A 488 10.21 -13.10 10.25
N LYS A 489 10.02 -12.67 8.98
CA LYS A 489 10.91 -13.00 7.87
C LYS A 489 11.25 -11.74 7.06
N ALA A 490 12.51 -11.61 6.64
CA ALA A 490 12.95 -10.58 5.72
C ALA A 490 13.82 -11.16 4.59
N THR A 491 13.89 -10.44 3.48
CA THR A 491 14.60 -10.83 2.27
C THR A 491 15.79 -9.89 2.04
N LEU A 492 16.93 -10.45 1.62
CA LEU A 492 18.14 -9.72 1.25
C LEU A 492 18.66 -10.19 -0.11
N THR A 493 18.80 -9.27 -1.05
CA THR A 493 19.31 -9.54 -2.40
C THR A 493 20.76 -9.08 -2.52
N ILE A 494 21.63 -9.99 -2.98
CA ILE A 494 23.04 -9.69 -3.24
C ILE A 494 23.35 -9.98 -4.71
N ARG A 495 23.76 -8.94 -5.43
CA ARG A 495 24.25 -9.05 -6.81
C ARG A 495 25.77 -9.06 -6.84
N VAL A 496 26.37 -10.10 -7.41
CA VAL A 496 27.81 -10.21 -7.61
C VAL A 496 28.14 -9.97 -9.09
N ILE A 497 28.93 -8.93 -9.38
CA ILE A 497 29.31 -8.53 -10.76
C ILE A 497 30.77 -8.86 -11.11
#